data_AF-A0A9P6E2V7-F1
#
_entry.id   AF-A0A9P6E2V7-F1
#
_cell.length_a   1.000
_cell.length_b   1.000
_cell.length_c   1.000
_cell.angle_alpha   90.00
_cell.angle_beta   90.00
_cell.angle_gamma   90.00
#
_symmetry.space_group_name_H-M   'P 1'
#
loop_
_entity.id
_entity.type
_entity.pdbx_description
1 polymer ?
#
loop_
_entity_poly.entity_id
_entity_poly.type
_entity_poly.pdbx_seq_one_letter_code
_entity_poly.pdbx_strand_id
1 'polypeptide(L)'
;QDRNGFVWLVEKKRPMAIERFSGTLTHASSRTDLQATTIAAFSHFAYFLSKGNRVFADIQGTLTHLDKKDIMVLFDLMTHTPDGSLGVGDFGSDGIKTYIETHIYCDICVALTFKGKKAQDDDSGEEDQSDFEEDQLASED
;
A
#
# COMPACT_ATOMS: atom_id res chain seq x y z
N GLN A 1 5.03 -37.28 23.75
CA GLN A 1 3.63 -36.93 23.43
C GLN A 1 3.68 -35.69 22.57
N ASP A 2 3.60 -35.85 21.26
CA ASP A 2 3.60 -34.72 20.33
C ASP A 2 2.22 -34.06 20.37
N ARG A 3 2.14 -32.87 20.98
CA ARG A 3 0.96 -32.00 20.96
C ARG A 3 0.94 -31.15 19.68
N ASN A 4 1.17 -31.76 18.52
CA ASN A 4 1.03 -31.05 17.25
C ASN A 4 -0.46 -30.99 16.88
N GLY A 5 -1.18 -30.07 17.52
CA GLY A 5 -2.52 -29.69 17.12
C GLY A 5 -2.47 -28.86 15.83
N PHE A 6 -3.40 -29.09 14.92
CA PHE A 6 -3.58 -28.22 13.75
C PHE A 6 -4.45 -27.03 14.11
N VAL A 7 -4.05 -25.84 13.67
CA VAL A 7 -4.85 -24.62 13.76
C VAL A 7 -5.25 -24.23 12.35
N TRP A 8 -6.55 -23.98 12.15
CA TRP A 8 -7.13 -23.63 10.86
C TRP A 8 -7.63 -22.19 10.90
N LEU A 9 -7.41 -21.44 9.82
CA LEU A 9 -8.05 -20.16 9.58
C LEU A 9 -9.34 -20.38 8.81
N VAL A 10 -10.43 -19.75 9.24
CA VAL A 10 -11.76 -19.89 8.63
C VAL A 10 -12.33 -18.50 8.35
N GLU A 11 -12.86 -18.32 7.15
CA GLU A 11 -13.49 -17.08 6.71
C GLU A 11 -14.81 -17.35 5.97
N LYS A 12 -15.57 -16.29 5.68
CA LYS A 12 -16.85 -16.41 4.97
C LYS A 12 -16.63 -16.92 3.55
N LYS A 13 -17.40 -17.93 3.14
CA LYS A 13 -17.38 -18.46 1.77
C LYS A 13 -17.74 -17.37 0.75
N ARG A 14 -16.91 -17.20 -0.27
CA ARG A 14 -17.09 -16.24 -1.38
C ARG A 14 -17.63 -16.94 -2.65
N PRO A 15 -18.22 -16.18 -3.59
CA PRO A 15 -18.50 -16.69 -4.94
C PRO A 15 -17.23 -17.21 -5.61
N MET A 16 -17.35 -18.22 -6.48
CA MET A 16 -16.22 -18.95 -7.06
C MET A 16 -15.40 -18.18 -8.11
N ALA A 17 -15.93 -17.07 -8.65
CA ALA A 17 -15.22 -16.30 -9.66
C ALA A 17 -14.11 -15.49 -9.00
N ILE A 18 -12.86 -15.87 -9.28
CA ILE A 18 -11.66 -15.20 -8.78
C ILE A 18 -11.03 -14.43 -9.92
N GLU A 19 -10.77 -13.15 -9.69
CA GLU A 19 -9.98 -12.30 -10.56
C GLU A 19 -8.61 -12.05 -9.93
N ARG A 20 -7.55 -12.36 -10.66
CA ARG A 20 -6.17 -12.13 -10.24
C ARG A 20 -5.64 -10.85 -10.88
N PHE A 21 -5.10 -9.97 -10.06
CA PHE A 21 -4.58 -8.66 -10.46
C PHE A 21 -3.06 -8.61 -10.45
N SER A 22 -2.42 -9.32 -9.52
CA SER A 22 -0.96 -9.51 -9.52
C SER A 22 -0.58 -10.94 -9.13
N GLY A 23 0.62 -11.34 -9.50
CA GLY A 23 1.28 -12.55 -9.00
C GLY A 23 2.18 -12.25 -7.81
N THR A 24 2.88 -13.28 -7.34
CA THR A 24 3.84 -13.16 -6.24
C THR A 24 5.10 -12.41 -6.66
N LEU A 25 5.72 -12.80 -7.79
CA LEU A 25 6.92 -12.14 -8.33
C LEU A 25 6.65 -11.47 -9.69
N THR A 26 5.37 -11.36 -10.07
CA THR A 26 4.93 -10.76 -11.33
C THR A 26 3.84 -9.76 -11.01
N HIS A 27 4.23 -8.52 -10.74
CA HIS A 27 3.32 -7.52 -10.17
C HIS A 27 2.51 -6.77 -11.23
N ALA A 28 3.04 -6.69 -12.45
CA ALA A 28 2.33 -6.10 -13.58
C ALA A 28 1.10 -6.95 -13.96
N SER A 29 -0.06 -6.31 -14.01
CA SER A 29 -1.25 -6.92 -14.61
C SER A 29 -1.18 -6.80 -16.14
N SER A 30 -1.63 -7.82 -16.86
CA SER A 30 -1.90 -7.71 -18.29
C SER A 30 -3.18 -6.90 -18.58
N ARG A 31 -4.01 -6.67 -17.54
CA ARG A 31 -5.22 -5.87 -17.62
C ARG A 31 -4.88 -4.39 -17.43
N THR A 32 -5.49 -3.55 -18.26
CA THR A 32 -5.31 -2.09 -18.26
C THR A 32 -6.62 -1.35 -17.99
N ASP A 33 -7.68 -2.07 -17.60
CA ASP A 33 -8.94 -1.45 -17.21
C ASP A 33 -8.79 -0.64 -15.90
N LEU A 34 -9.76 0.23 -15.64
CA LEU A 34 -9.71 1.16 -14.50
C LEU A 34 -9.62 0.43 -13.16
N GLN A 35 -10.26 -0.74 -13.02
CA GLN A 35 -10.22 -1.50 -11.78
C GLN A 35 -8.83 -2.11 -11.56
N ALA A 36 -8.25 -2.75 -12.57
CA ALA A 36 -6.88 -3.27 -12.50
C ALA A 36 -5.85 -2.17 -12.21
N THR A 37 -5.99 -1.03 -12.90
CA THR A 37 -5.13 0.15 -12.70
C THR A 37 -5.27 0.73 -11.29
N THR A 38 -6.49 0.78 -10.75
CA THR A 38 -6.74 1.24 -9.38
C THR A 38 -6.11 0.31 -8.35
N ILE A 39 -6.18 -1.00 -8.56
CA ILE A 39 -5.57 -2.00 -7.65
C ILE A 39 -4.04 -1.93 -7.71
N ALA A 40 -3.46 -1.76 -8.91
CA ALA A 40 -2.02 -1.54 -9.05
C ALA A 40 -1.57 -0.26 -8.33
N ALA A 41 -2.34 0.83 -8.46
CA ALA A 41 -2.08 2.09 -7.76
C ALA A 41 -2.26 1.98 -6.24
N PHE A 42 -3.15 1.11 -5.76
CA PHE A 42 -3.27 0.80 -4.33
C PHE A 42 -2.00 0.14 -3.78
N SER A 43 -1.44 -0.85 -4.47
CA SER A 43 -0.15 -1.45 -4.06
C SER A 43 0.98 -0.43 -4.09
N HIS A 44 0.99 0.44 -5.11
CA HIS A 44 1.91 1.59 -5.17
C HIS A 44 1.80 2.49 -3.95
N PHE A 45 0.58 2.87 -3.60
CA PHE A 45 0.33 3.74 -2.49
C PHE A 45 0.78 3.12 -1.16
N ALA A 46 0.57 1.82 -0.96
CA ALA A 46 1.08 1.10 0.21
C ALA A 46 2.62 1.09 0.27
N TYR A 47 3.29 0.87 -0.87
CA TYR A 47 4.74 0.97 -0.98
C TYR A 47 5.25 2.37 -0.65
N PHE A 48 4.63 3.40 -1.21
CA PHE A 48 4.96 4.80 -0.93
C PHE A 48 4.78 5.16 0.55
N LEU A 49 3.60 4.88 1.13
CA LEU A 49 3.31 5.19 2.53
C LEU A 49 4.22 4.45 3.51
N SER A 50 4.60 3.22 3.20
CA SER A 50 5.51 2.43 4.02
C SER A 50 6.98 2.83 3.86
N LYS A 51 7.28 3.90 3.10
CA LYS A 51 8.63 4.35 2.75
C LYS A 51 9.46 3.23 2.12
N GLY A 52 8.80 2.41 1.31
CA GLY A 52 9.39 1.32 0.56
C GLY A 52 9.53 -0.02 1.30
N ASN A 53 8.96 -0.15 2.50
CA ASN A 53 9.12 -1.34 3.34
C ASN A 53 8.01 -2.38 3.17
N ARG A 54 6.95 -2.09 2.41
CA ARG A 54 5.83 -3.03 2.22
C ARG A 54 5.35 -2.98 0.79
N VAL A 55 5.21 -4.14 0.16
CA VAL A 55 4.56 -4.29 -1.15
C VAL A 55 3.46 -5.32 -1.02
N PHE A 56 2.25 -5.02 -1.49
CA PHE A 56 1.22 -6.03 -1.65
C PHE A 56 1.40 -6.78 -2.96
N ALA A 57 1.39 -8.10 -2.87
CA ALA A 57 1.59 -9.06 -3.95
C ALA A 57 0.44 -10.08 -3.95
N ASP A 58 0.39 -10.91 -5.00
CA ASP A 58 -0.63 -11.96 -5.14
C ASP A 58 -2.07 -11.43 -4.96
N ILE A 59 -2.32 -10.21 -5.47
CA ILE A 59 -3.57 -9.51 -5.25
C ILE A 59 -4.65 -10.18 -6.09
N GLN A 60 -5.66 -10.72 -5.43
CA GLN A 60 -6.81 -11.34 -6.05
C GLN A 60 -8.09 -10.92 -5.33
N GLY A 61 -9.21 -11.04 -6.04
CA GLY A 61 -10.50 -10.66 -5.50
C GLY A 61 -11.68 -11.25 -6.25
N THR A 62 -12.86 -10.99 -5.72
CA THR A 62 -14.13 -11.38 -6.32
C THR A 62 -15.05 -10.17 -6.34
N LEU A 63 -15.68 -9.93 -7.50
CA LEU A 63 -16.75 -8.97 -7.61
C LEU A 63 -17.99 -9.50 -6.88
N THR A 64 -18.52 -8.72 -5.94
CA THR A 64 -19.73 -9.05 -5.21
C THR A 64 -20.67 -7.85 -5.16
N HIS A 65 -21.95 -8.12 -4.96
CA HIS A 65 -22.98 -7.10 -4.86
C HIS A 65 -23.33 -6.89 -3.39
N LEU A 66 -22.95 -5.74 -2.84
CA LEU A 66 -23.23 -5.34 -1.46
C LEU A 66 -24.00 -4.02 -1.46
N ASP A 67 -25.13 -3.97 -0.75
CA ASP A 67 -25.95 -2.77 -0.58
C ASP A 67 -26.25 -2.01 -1.89
N LYS A 68 -26.65 -2.76 -2.94
CA LYS A 68 -26.96 -2.25 -4.28
C LYS A 68 -25.76 -1.70 -5.06
N LYS A 69 -24.53 -2.03 -4.65
CA LYS A 69 -23.30 -1.62 -5.32
C LYS A 69 -22.43 -2.84 -5.63
N ASP A 70 -21.81 -2.81 -6.80
CA ASP A 70 -20.78 -3.78 -7.14
C ASP A 70 -19.47 -3.35 -6.47
N ILE A 71 -18.91 -4.25 -5.65
CA ILE A 71 -17.69 -4.05 -4.91
C ILE A 71 -16.69 -5.16 -5.23
N MET A 72 -15.42 -4.81 -5.38
CA MET A 72 -14.34 -5.78 -5.51
C MET A 72 -13.81 -6.10 -4.12
N VAL A 73 -14.04 -7.32 -3.65
CA VAL A 73 -13.51 -7.78 -2.36
C VAL A 73 -12.18 -8.49 -2.61
N LEU A 74 -11.09 -7.88 -2.14
CA LEU A 74 -9.76 -8.47 -2.17
C LEU A 74 -9.58 -9.43 -0.98
N PHE A 75 -8.85 -10.52 -1.19
CA PHE A 75 -8.56 -11.52 -0.17
C PHE A 75 -7.23 -12.22 -0.45
N ASP A 76 -6.73 -12.96 0.55
CA ASP A 76 -5.46 -13.70 0.48
C ASP A 76 -4.29 -12.86 -0.04
N LEU A 77 -4.22 -11.60 0.41
CA LEU A 77 -3.13 -10.70 0.04
C LEU A 77 -1.81 -11.22 0.60
N MET A 78 -0.80 -11.23 -0.25
CA MET A 78 0.57 -11.47 0.16
C MET A 78 1.28 -10.14 0.38
N THR A 79 2.25 -10.09 1.29
CA THR A 79 3.04 -8.88 1.54
C THR A 79 4.52 -9.21 1.49
N HIS A 80 5.30 -8.40 0.77
CA HIS A 80 6.75 -8.42 0.85
C HIS A 80 7.26 -7.39 1.86
N THR A 81 8.21 -7.79 2.69
CA THR A 81 8.96 -6.91 3.60
C THR A 81 10.45 -7.05 3.36
N PRO A 82 11.30 -6.07 3.75
CA PRO A 82 12.74 -6.18 3.52
C PRO A 82 13.37 -7.46 4.09
N ASP A 83 12.87 -7.95 5.22
CA ASP A 83 13.42 -9.08 5.97
C ASP A 83 12.68 -10.40 5.74
N GLY A 84 11.60 -10.41 4.95
CA GLY A 84 10.84 -11.63 4.68
C GLY A 84 10.00 -12.13 5.86
N SER A 85 9.69 -11.26 6.83
CA SER A 85 9.20 -11.68 8.15
C SER A 85 7.69 -11.96 8.24
N LEU A 86 6.90 -11.64 7.20
CA LEU A 86 5.43 -11.74 7.28
C LEU A 86 4.86 -13.11 6.92
N GLY A 87 5.72 -14.10 6.72
CA GLY A 87 5.35 -15.50 6.60
C GLY A 87 5.43 -16.03 5.18
N VAL A 88 4.62 -17.06 4.90
CA VAL A 88 4.74 -17.84 3.67
C VAL A 88 4.41 -16.98 2.45
N GLY A 89 5.36 -16.91 1.52
CA GLY A 89 5.25 -16.09 0.31
C GLY A 89 5.84 -14.69 0.43
N ASP A 90 6.34 -14.28 1.59
CA ASP A 90 7.16 -13.08 1.69
C ASP A 90 8.56 -13.35 1.10
N PHE A 91 8.80 -12.86 -0.13
CA PHE A 91 10.09 -12.99 -0.82
C PHE A 91 11.10 -11.89 -0.46
N GLY A 92 10.89 -11.17 0.64
CA GLY A 92 11.91 -10.27 1.14
C GLY A 92 12.14 -9.05 0.23
N SER A 93 13.39 -8.58 0.24
CA SER A 93 13.90 -7.58 -0.69
C SER A 93 13.76 -7.97 -2.16
N ASP A 94 13.79 -9.26 -2.51
CA ASP A 94 13.66 -9.70 -3.91
C ASP A 94 12.24 -9.51 -4.43
N GLY A 95 11.24 -9.78 -3.58
CA GLY A 95 9.84 -9.46 -3.88
C GLY A 95 9.61 -7.96 -4.08
N ILE A 96 10.24 -7.12 -3.25
CA ILE A 96 10.17 -5.66 -3.39
C ILE A 96 10.89 -5.19 -4.66
N LYS A 97 12.07 -5.75 -4.97
CA LYS A 97 12.84 -5.40 -6.16
C LYS A 97 12.07 -5.73 -7.43
N THR A 98 11.53 -6.93 -7.53
CA THR A 98 10.71 -7.34 -8.70
C THR A 98 9.48 -6.46 -8.86
N TYR A 99 8.87 -5.99 -7.76
CA TYR A 99 7.80 -5.01 -7.81
C TYR A 99 8.26 -3.69 -8.42
N ILE A 100 9.37 -3.12 -7.96
CA ILE A 100 9.90 -1.85 -8.50
C ILE A 100 10.22 -1.98 -10.00
N GLU A 101 10.79 -3.11 -10.42
CA GLU A 101 11.18 -3.37 -11.80
C GLU A 101 9.97 -3.56 -12.75
N THR A 102 8.86 -4.10 -12.24
CA THR A 102 7.71 -4.47 -13.07
C THR A 102 6.51 -3.54 -12.91
N HIS A 103 6.47 -2.68 -11.89
CA HIS A 103 5.34 -1.78 -11.66
C HIS A 103 5.27 -0.69 -12.74
N ILE A 104 4.11 -0.61 -13.40
CA ILE A 104 3.81 0.43 -14.38
C ILE A 104 3.09 1.57 -13.67
N TYR A 105 3.77 2.71 -13.54
CA TYR A 105 3.16 3.93 -13.00
C TYR A 105 2.01 4.41 -13.88
N CYS A 106 0.95 4.91 -13.24
CA CYS A 106 -0.19 5.55 -13.90
C CYS A 106 -0.59 6.84 -13.21
N ASP A 107 -1.52 7.59 -13.81
CA ASP A 107 -2.01 8.86 -13.27
C ASP A 107 -2.61 8.74 -11.86
N ILE A 108 -3.19 7.58 -11.53
CA ILE A 108 -3.73 7.30 -10.20
C ILE A 108 -2.60 7.21 -9.17
N CYS A 109 -1.47 6.57 -9.52
CA CYS A 109 -0.29 6.50 -8.64
C CYS A 109 0.23 7.91 -8.31
N VAL A 110 0.30 8.78 -9.33
CA VAL A 110 0.70 10.18 -9.18
C VAL A 110 -0.28 10.90 -8.24
N ALA A 111 -1.58 10.84 -8.51
CA ALA A 111 -2.58 11.53 -7.71
C ALA A 111 -2.56 11.11 -6.22
N LEU A 112 -2.34 9.83 -5.93
CA LEU A 112 -2.30 9.31 -4.56
C LEU A 112 -1.03 9.70 -3.80
N THR A 113 0.13 9.71 -4.46
CA THR A 113 1.42 10.03 -3.82
C THR A 113 1.65 11.53 -3.63
N PHE A 114 1.13 12.38 -4.54
CA PHE A 114 1.20 13.84 -4.38
C PHE A 114 0.28 14.36 -3.26
N LYS A 115 -0.94 13.81 -3.12
CA LYS A 115 -1.81 14.15 -1.99
C LYS A 115 -1.26 13.64 -0.66
N GLY A 116 -0.60 12.49 -0.65
CA GLY A 116 0.05 11.93 0.54
C GLY A 116 1.16 12.83 1.11
N LYS A 117 1.90 13.56 0.26
CA LYS A 117 2.93 14.50 0.72
C LYS A 117 2.34 15.67 1.52
N LYS A 118 1.27 16.30 1.01
CA LYS A 118 0.63 17.41 1.72
C LYS A 118 0.12 17.02 3.10
N ALA A 119 -0.43 15.82 3.25
CA ALA A 119 -0.94 15.34 4.53
C ALA A 119 0.16 15.00 5.56
N GLN A 120 1.41 14.76 5.13
CA GLN A 120 2.54 14.53 6.04
C GLN A 120 3.18 15.82 6.55
N ASP A 121 3.05 16.91 5.79
CA ASP A 121 3.63 18.21 6.15
C ASP A 121 2.71 19.00 7.12
N ASP A 122 1.44 18.60 7.28
CA ASP A 122 0.45 19.24 8.16
C ASP A 122 0.39 18.62 9.59
N ASP A 123 1.24 17.63 9.90
CA ASP A 123 1.37 16.97 11.23
C ASP A 123 2.67 17.36 11.96
N SER A 124 3.11 18.61 11.80
CA SER A 124 4.07 19.23 12.71
C SER A 124 3.31 20.13 13.69
N GLY A 125 3.09 19.62 14.90
CA GLY A 125 2.38 20.29 15.98
C GLY A 125 2.80 21.74 16.18
N GLU A 126 1.80 22.61 16.29
CA GLU A 126 1.92 23.97 16.81
C GLU A 126 2.37 23.88 18.28
N GLU A 127 3.65 24.19 18.54
CA GLU A 127 4.06 24.74 19.83
C GLU A 127 4.09 26.26 19.71
N ASP A 128 3.05 26.86 20.31
CA ASP A 128 2.93 28.28 20.61
C ASP A 128 3.87 28.67 21.75
N GLN A 129 4.73 29.68 21.52
CA GLN A 129 5.20 30.58 22.57
C GLN A 129 5.76 31.89 22.00
N SER A 130 4.85 32.86 21.86
CA SER A 130 4.94 34.29 22.21
C SER A 130 6.31 35.01 22.29
N ASP A 131 6.40 36.10 21.52
CA ASP A 131 6.89 37.44 21.86
C ASP A 131 8.12 37.61 22.79
N PHE A 132 9.22 38.12 22.22
CA PHE A 132 10.03 39.14 22.90
C PHE A 132 10.70 40.11 21.90
N GLU A 133 10.05 41.28 21.82
CA GLU A 133 10.54 42.64 21.55
C GLU A 133 11.72 42.90 20.59
N GLU A 134 11.35 43.66 19.56
CA GLU A 134 12.15 44.52 18.69
C GLU A 134 12.91 45.58 19.51
N ASP A 135 14.22 45.72 19.27
CA ASP A 135 14.89 46.99 19.55
C ASP A 135 15.85 47.33 18.40
N GLN A 136 15.42 48.31 17.61
CA GLN A 136 16.22 48.98 16.58
C GLN A 136 17.14 49.99 17.25
N LEU A 137 18.45 49.94 16.97
CA LEU A 137 19.28 51.13 17.00
C LEU A 137 20.23 51.11 15.80
N ALA A 138 19.90 51.96 14.83
CA ALA A 138 20.80 52.42 13.80
C ALA A 138 21.80 53.43 14.39
N SER A 139 23.07 53.35 14.00
CA SER A 139 23.80 54.48 13.39
C SER A 139 25.27 54.13 13.12
N GLU A 140 25.66 54.51 11.91
CA GLU A 140 27.00 54.67 11.32
C GLU A 140 28.11 55.16 12.27
N ASP A 141 29.31 54.58 12.13
CA ASP A 141 30.55 55.27 11.70
C ASP A 141 31.64 54.24 11.30
#